data_AF-A0A924Y772-F1
#
_entry.id   AF-A0A924Y772-F1
#
_cell.length_a   1.000
_cell.length_b   1.000
_cell.length_c   1.000
_cell.angle_alpha   90.00
_cell.angle_beta   90.00
_cell.angle_gamma   90.00
#
_symmetry.space_group_name_H-M   'P 1'
#
loop_
_entity.id
_entity.type
_entity.pdbx_description
1 polymer ?
#
loop_
_entity_poly.entity_id
_entity_poly.type
_entity_poly.pdbx_seq_one_letter_code
_entity_poly.pdbx_strand_id
1 'polypeptide(L)'
;MKEPSAKRVYGSLDMWRGLLAMWVVIFHVLLDPAIHRNSIVPGSLIAEFISWGPVRVPMFFVISGYCMAAAAANTMDRNHSSWQFVVARVRRIYPPHLTVLLIAIFTAGLAWLAQDMGFVNGSNLARHFEGLTTGVIIANAVLLHGPLDQPSLNAVTWTLCYEVAFYAVMAIAILMLRSKGWQLMLKVLHAVTVLTFGLSLLFPTWLVFPFSIPAHVTVGEPYVMVNAWTSFGEGLLLFDLLCGKPWKERTTNDKYFYIGVIFSLFILIVAQITYSKLPNSTHVVVTSLFAILLYLLHPFDKRICGTKWLKGIFFVGSISYSLYLTHSMVLPNWEKLLSALKIPMPLLEVYVLFALAACIAFAYVFYSLVEVPLIPSKSKKASPRVANNEGVIGYSGGQIADGLHNVADAKTDHSVSEREQDPSVSKR
;
A
#
# COMPACT_ATOMS: atom_id res chain seq x y z
N MET A 1 -16.97 14.20 19.39
CA MET A 1 -16.12 13.18 18.70
C MET A 1 -14.67 13.58 18.87
N LYS A 2 -13.80 12.72 19.41
CA LYS A 2 -12.34 12.98 19.40
C LYS A 2 -11.83 12.80 17.98
N GLU A 3 -11.22 13.84 17.42
CA GLU A 3 -10.45 13.74 16.16
C GLU A 3 -9.48 12.55 16.26
N PRO A 4 -9.10 11.91 15.13
CA PRO A 4 -7.94 11.03 15.12
C PRO A 4 -6.81 11.80 15.80
N SER A 5 -6.13 11.22 16.80
CA SER A 5 -5.07 11.97 17.45
C SER A 5 -4.07 12.38 16.37
N ALA A 6 -3.80 13.68 16.24
CA ALA A 6 -2.86 14.25 15.27
C ALA A 6 -1.46 13.60 15.34
N LYS A 7 -1.22 12.80 16.38
CA LYS A 7 -0.03 12.04 16.69
C LYS A 7 0.24 10.86 15.73
N ARG A 8 -0.73 10.38 14.94
CA ARG A 8 -0.58 9.15 14.11
C ARG A 8 -0.46 9.37 12.60
N VAL A 9 -0.63 10.61 12.15
CA VAL A 9 -0.53 10.96 10.72
C VAL A 9 0.93 11.16 10.36
N TYR A 10 1.41 10.41 9.36
CA TYR A 10 2.74 10.61 8.78
C TYR A 10 2.58 11.01 7.30
N GLY A 11 2.56 12.31 7.02
CA GLY A 11 2.11 12.84 5.74
C GLY A 11 3.05 12.51 4.58
N SER A 12 4.36 12.55 4.79
CA SER A 12 5.36 12.26 3.76
C SER A 12 5.38 10.81 3.29
N LEU A 13 4.65 9.89 3.94
CA LEU A 13 4.45 8.54 3.41
C LEU A 13 3.78 8.56 2.03
N ASP A 14 2.89 9.50 1.75
CA ASP A 14 2.29 9.64 0.41
C ASP A 14 3.35 10.00 -0.64
N MET A 15 4.27 10.90 -0.32
CA MET A 15 5.40 11.22 -1.21
C MET A 15 6.24 9.99 -1.49
N TRP A 16 6.58 9.20 -0.46
CA TRP A 16 7.34 7.96 -0.63
C TRP A 16 6.60 6.93 -1.48
N ARG A 17 5.28 6.76 -1.28
CA ARG A 17 4.44 5.92 -2.15
C ARG A 17 4.51 6.37 -3.61
N GLY A 18 4.50 7.68 -3.86
CA GLY A 18 4.63 8.26 -5.20
C GLY A 18 5.97 7.94 -5.84
N LEU A 19 7.08 8.15 -5.11
CA LEU A 19 8.42 7.82 -5.56
C LEU A 19 8.57 6.33 -5.90
N LEU A 20 8.10 5.45 -5.01
CA LEU A 20 8.17 4.00 -5.21
C LEU A 20 7.30 3.55 -6.40
N ALA A 21 6.11 4.14 -6.59
CA ALA A 21 5.24 3.81 -7.71
C ALA A 21 5.85 4.24 -9.05
N MET A 22 6.47 5.42 -9.12
CA MET A 22 7.22 5.83 -10.31
C MET A 22 8.40 4.91 -10.58
N TRP A 23 9.14 4.51 -9.53
CA TRP A 23 10.23 3.55 -9.68
C TRP A 23 9.74 2.20 -10.21
N VAL A 24 8.56 1.72 -9.77
CA VAL A 24 7.93 0.50 -10.34
C VAL A 24 7.68 0.65 -11.84
N VAL A 25 7.14 1.78 -12.29
CA VAL A 25 6.89 2.03 -13.72
C VAL A 25 8.20 2.06 -14.50
N ILE A 26 9.16 2.89 -14.08
CA ILE A 26 10.46 3.03 -14.75
C ILE A 26 11.18 1.68 -14.85
N PHE A 27 11.15 0.88 -13.80
CA PHE A 27 11.75 -0.46 -13.85
C PHE A 27 11.11 -1.36 -14.91
N HIS A 28 9.79 -1.42 -15.00
CA HIS A 28 9.11 -2.27 -15.99
C HIS A 28 9.31 -1.76 -17.41
N VAL A 29 9.39 -0.44 -17.59
CA VAL A 29 9.77 0.18 -18.87
C VAL A 29 11.17 -0.26 -19.29
N LEU A 30 12.13 -0.31 -18.35
CA LEU A 30 13.52 -0.69 -18.64
C LEU A 30 13.72 -2.22 -18.78
N LEU A 31 12.83 -3.03 -18.22
CA LEU A 31 12.81 -4.49 -18.42
C LEU A 31 12.19 -4.91 -19.76
N ASP A 32 11.56 -3.99 -20.48
CA ASP A 32 10.97 -4.27 -21.77
C ASP A 32 12.01 -4.92 -22.71
N PRO A 33 11.74 -6.09 -23.30
CA PRO A 33 12.73 -6.81 -24.11
C PRO A 33 13.25 -6.04 -25.32
N ALA A 34 12.48 -5.10 -25.87
CA ALA A 34 12.89 -4.24 -26.98
C ALA A 34 13.92 -3.19 -26.52
N ILE A 35 13.87 -2.80 -25.26
CA ILE A 35 14.80 -1.83 -24.63
C ILE A 35 15.99 -2.54 -24.03
N HIS A 36 15.72 -3.59 -23.24
CA HIS A 36 16.73 -4.34 -22.50
C HIS A 36 17.82 -4.90 -23.41
N ARG A 37 17.44 -5.48 -24.56
CA ARG A 37 18.40 -6.08 -25.50
C ARG A 37 19.18 -5.07 -26.33
N ASN A 38 18.62 -3.89 -26.58
CA ASN A 38 19.19 -2.95 -27.55
C ASN A 38 19.92 -1.77 -26.91
N SER A 39 19.62 -1.44 -25.65
CA SER A 39 20.07 -0.18 -25.02
C SER A 39 20.80 -0.34 -23.69
N ILE A 40 20.83 -1.54 -23.09
CA ILE A 40 21.35 -1.73 -21.74
C ILE A 40 22.69 -2.46 -21.79
N VAL A 41 23.76 -1.71 -21.55
CA VAL A 41 25.11 -2.24 -21.46
C VAL A 41 25.33 -2.81 -20.05
N PRO A 42 25.80 -4.07 -19.89
CA PRO A 42 26.18 -4.61 -18.59
C PRO A 42 27.20 -3.70 -17.88
N GLY A 43 26.97 -3.40 -16.60
CA GLY A 43 27.81 -2.49 -15.82
C GLY A 43 27.53 -0.99 -16.02
N SER A 44 26.52 -0.63 -16.83
CA SER A 44 26.02 0.76 -16.88
C SER A 44 25.20 1.12 -15.65
N LEU A 45 25.08 2.43 -15.35
CA LEU A 45 24.21 2.94 -14.29
C LEU A 45 22.75 2.48 -14.43
N ILE A 46 22.27 2.29 -15.67
CA ILE A 46 20.93 1.79 -15.96
C ILE A 46 20.80 0.30 -15.61
N ALA A 47 21.81 -0.50 -15.94
CA ALA A 47 21.86 -1.91 -15.56
C ALA A 47 21.90 -2.08 -14.03
N GLU A 48 22.68 -1.23 -13.34
CA GLU A 48 22.68 -1.17 -11.87
C GLU A 48 21.31 -0.76 -11.33
N PHE A 49 20.68 0.28 -11.87
CA PHE A 49 19.34 0.69 -11.43
C PHE A 49 18.30 -0.44 -11.53
N ILE A 50 18.36 -1.25 -12.60
CA ILE A 50 17.48 -2.40 -12.79
C ILE A 50 17.79 -3.50 -11.77
N SER A 51 19.06 -3.76 -11.46
CA SER A 51 19.42 -4.78 -10.46
C SER A 51 18.89 -4.45 -9.07
N TRP A 52 18.72 -3.16 -8.74
CA TRP A 52 18.06 -2.70 -7.52
C TRP A 52 16.53 -2.74 -7.59
N GLY A 53 15.94 -2.99 -8.76
CA GLY A 53 14.50 -2.99 -8.94
C GLY A 53 13.72 -3.85 -7.93
N PRO A 54 14.08 -5.11 -7.66
CA PRO A 54 13.31 -5.96 -6.76
C PRO A 54 13.06 -5.36 -5.35
N VAL A 55 13.90 -4.44 -4.86
CA VAL A 55 13.78 -3.87 -3.50
C VAL A 55 12.63 -2.87 -3.30
N ARG A 56 12.04 -2.38 -4.40
CA ARG A 56 10.93 -1.40 -4.39
C ARG A 56 9.68 -1.90 -3.66
N VAL A 57 9.31 -3.15 -3.93
CA VAL A 57 8.07 -3.77 -3.42
C VAL A 57 8.17 -3.99 -1.90
N PRO A 58 9.28 -4.53 -1.36
CA PRO A 58 9.50 -4.58 0.09
C PRO A 58 9.36 -3.22 0.81
N MET A 59 9.82 -2.12 0.21
CA MET A 59 9.64 -0.79 0.79
C MET A 59 8.15 -0.40 0.90
N PHE A 60 7.30 -0.80 -0.07
CA PHE A 60 5.85 -0.63 0.08
C PHE A 60 5.30 -1.42 1.28
N PHE A 61 5.83 -2.61 1.58
CA PHE A 61 5.42 -3.37 2.77
C PHE A 61 5.78 -2.64 4.07
N VAL A 62 6.92 -1.96 4.16
CA VAL A 62 7.27 -1.10 5.31
C VAL A 62 6.22 0.01 5.49
N ILE A 63 5.84 0.70 4.40
CA ILE A 63 4.80 1.75 4.45
C ILE A 63 3.45 1.14 4.85
N SER A 64 3.08 -0.02 4.29
CA SER A 64 1.83 -0.72 4.63
C SER A 64 1.80 -1.14 6.09
N GLY A 65 2.92 -1.61 6.66
CA GLY A 65 3.07 -1.92 8.09
C GLY A 65 2.72 -0.72 8.97
N TYR A 66 3.32 0.44 8.69
CA TYR A 66 3.01 1.66 9.44
C TYR A 66 1.53 2.03 9.34
N CYS A 67 0.97 2.09 8.13
CA CYS A 67 -0.41 2.51 7.88
C CYS A 67 -1.43 1.54 8.51
N MET A 68 -1.14 0.24 8.49
CA MET A 68 -2.00 -0.79 9.07
C MET A 68 -1.94 -0.79 10.61
N ALA A 69 -0.77 -0.57 11.20
CA ALA A 69 -0.65 -0.38 12.63
C ALA A 69 -1.42 0.86 13.12
N ALA A 70 -1.30 1.99 12.40
CA ALA A 70 -2.05 3.21 12.70
C ALA A 70 -3.57 2.99 12.63
N ALA A 71 -4.02 2.30 11.59
CA ALA A 71 -5.42 1.94 11.44
C ALA A 71 -5.95 0.99 12.52
N ALA A 72 -5.17 -0.04 12.87
CA ALA A 72 -5.53 -0.99 13.91
C ALA A 72 -5.60 -0.32 15.28
N ALA A 73 -4.61 0.52 15.62
CA ALA A 73 -4.62 1.31 16.84
C ALA A 73 -5.86 2.23 16.92
N ASN A 74 -6.24 2.89 15.82
CA ASN A 74 -7.45 3.71 15.77
C ASN A 74 -8.74 2.91 15.90
N THR A 75 -8.79 1.72 15.32
CA THR A 75 -9.93 0.81 15.45
C THR A 75 -10.12 0.42 16.91
N MET A 76 -9.03 0.02 17.58
CA MET A 76 -9.05 -0.40 18.97
C MET A 76 -9.36 0.75 19.94
N ASP A 77 -8.77 1.93 19.74
CA ASP A 77 -9.04 3.11 20.59
C ASP A 77 -10.48 3.60 20.47
N ARG A 78 -11.13 3.40 19.32
CA ARG A 78 -12.55 3.71 19.11
C ARG A 78 -13.49 2.57 19.51
N ASN A 79 -12.94 1.48 20.04
CA ASN A 79 -13.68 0.25 20.38
C ASN A 79 -14.51 -0.30 19.21
N HIS A 80 -14.02 -0.09 17.98
CA HIS A 80 -14.62 -0.65 16.77
C HIS A 80 -14.28 -2.15 16.65
N SER A 81 -15.13 -2.91 15.98
CA SER A 81 -14.94 -4.35 15.79
C SER A 81 -13.84 -4.65 14.75
N SER A 82 -13.24 -5.85 14.84
CA SER A 82 -12.32 -6.34 13.80
C SER A 82 -13.00 -6.40 12.43
N TRP A 83 -14.31 -6.67 12.38
CA TRP A 83 -15.08 -6.64 11.14
C TRP A 83 -15.11 -5.25 10.50
N GLN A 84 -15.26 -4.18 11.29
CA GLN A 84 -15.20 -2.82 10.75
C GLN A 84 -13.82 -2.50 10.17
N PHE A 85 -12.74 -3.02 10.76
CA PHE A 85 -11.40 -2.93 10.18
C PHE A 85 -11.33 -3.67 8.84
N VAL A 86 -11.79 -4.92 8.76
CA VAL A 86 -11.80 -5.72 7.53
C VAL A 86 -12.59 -5.04 6.42
N VAL A 87 -13.82 -4.60 6.68
CA VAL A 87 -14.68 -3.93 5.71
C VAL A 87 -14.02 -2.66 5.15
N ALA A 88 -13.34 -1.88 5.98
CA ALA A 88 -12.62 -0.70 5.53
C ALA A 88 -11.47 -1.05 4.56
N ARG A 89 -10.81 -2.19 4.74
CA ARG A 89 -9.74 -2.67 3.84
C ARG A 89 -10.29 -3.26 2.55
N VAL A 90 -11.35 -4.05 2.63
CA VAL A 90 -12.02 -4.63 1.46
C VAL A 90 -12.52 -3.52 0.54
N ARG A 91 -13.18 -2.50 1.08
CA ARG A 91 -13.67 -1.34 0.30
C ARG A 91 -12.56 -0.53 -0.37
N ARG A 92 -11.34 -0.56 0.18
CA ARG A 92 -10.18 0.12 -0.39
C ARG A 92 -9.58 -0.65 -1.56
N ILE A 93 -9.41 -1.97 -1.42
CA ILE A 93 -8.68 -2.79 -2.40
C ILE A 93 -9.60 -3.36 -3.48
N TYR A 94 -10.73 -3.93 -3.10
CA TYR A 94 -11.49 -4.77 -4.02
C TYR A 94 -12.11 -4.00 -5.19
N PRO A 95 -12.70 -2.81 -5.01
CA PRO A 95 -13.36 -2.17 -6.15
C PRO A 95 -12.39 -1.82 -7.28
N PRO A 96 -11.23 -1.17 -7.03
CA PRO A 96 -10.23 -0.95 -8.07
C PRO A 96 -9.71 -2.25 -8.67
N HIS A 97 -9.37 -3.23 -7.82
CA HIS A 97 -8.89 -4.54 -8.25
C HIS A 97 -9.87 -5.26 -9.18
N LEU A 98 -11.15 -5.33 -8.81
CA LEU A 98 -12.18 -5.98 -9.60
C LEU A 98 -12.43 -5.26 -10.92
N THR A 99 -12.40 -3.92 -10.94
CA THR A 99 -12.50 -3.17 -12.21
C THR A 99 -11.36 -3.52 -13.14
N VAL A 100 -10.12 -3.58 -12.65
CA VAL A 100 -8.97 -3.97 -13.46
C VAL A 100 -9.03 -5.43 -13.89
N LEU A 101 -9.48 -6.33 -13.02
CA LEU A 101 -9.72 -7.72 -13.37
C LEU A 101 -10.73 -7.85 -14.52
N LEU A 102 -11.85 -7.11 -14.45
CA LEU A 102 -12.86 -7.08 -15.51
C LEU A 102 -12.30 -6.53 -16.82
N ILE A 103 -11.51 -5.44 -16.77
CA ILE A 103 -10.84 -4.90 -17.96
C ILE A 103 -9.87 -5.91 -18.55
N ALA A 104 -9.09 -6.61 -17.73
CA ALA A 104 -8.15 -7.64 -18.18
C ALA A 104 -8.87 -8.80 -18.88
N ILE A 105 -9.94 -9.33 -18.27
CA ILE A 105 -10.76 -10.40 -18.87
C ILE A 105 -11.42 -9.93 -20.17
N PHE A 106 -11.99 -8.73 -20.18
CA PHE A 106 -12.66 -8.16 -21.34
C PHE A 106 -11.69 -7.97 -22.51
N THR A 107 -10.52 -7.38 -22.27
CA THR A 107 -9.50 -7.16 -23.31
C THR A 107 -8.87 -8.47 -23.80
N ALA A 108 -8.70 -9.46 -22.92
CA ALA A 108 -8.31 -10.82 -23.31
C ALA A 108 -9.36 -11.48 -24.22
N GLY A 109 -10.65 -11.35 -23.89
CA GLY A 109 -11.74 -11.87 -24.71
C GLY A 109 -11.86 -11.21 -26.07
N LEU A 110 -11.71 -9.88 -26.15
CA LEU A 110 -11.66 -9.16 -27.42
C LEU A 110 -10.46 -9.60 -28.28
N ALA A 111 -9.28 -9.77 -27.66
CA ALA A 111 -8.09 -10.22 -28.36
C ALA A 111 -8.25 -11.65 -28.91
N TRP A 112 -8.88 -12.53 -28.13
CA TRP A 112 -9.21 -13.88 -28.55
C TRP A 112 -10.20 -13.89 -29.71
N LEU A 113 -11.28 -13.11 -29.62
CA LEU A 113 -12.26 -13.01 -30.70
C LEU A 113 -11.65 -12.46 -31.99
N ALA A 114 -10.80 -11.43 -31.89
CA ALA A 114 -10.07 -10.89 -33.04
C ALA A 114 -9.13 -11.93 -33.66
N GLN A 115 -8.55 -12.81 -32.86
CA GLN A 115 -7.69 -13.90 -33.33
C GLN A 115 -8.50 -15.02 -34.00
N ASP A 116 -9.61 -15.43 -33.41
CA ASP A 116 -10.52 -16.45 -33.96
C ASP A 116 -11.12 -16.01 -35.31
N MET A 117 -11.48 -14.74 -35.43
CA MET A 117 -11.95 -14.13 -36.69
C MET A 117 -10.83 -13.85 -37.70
N GLY A 118 -9.56 -14.16 -37.39
CA GLY A 118 -8.43 -13.99 -38.28
C GLY A 118 -7.93 -12.55 -38.47
N PHE A 119 -8.38 -11.59 -37.65
CA PHE A 119 -7.89 -10.20 -37.69
C PHE A 119 -6.49 -10.04 -37.10
N VAL A 120 -6.09 -10.91 -36.16
CA VAL A 120 -4.79 -10.87 -35.48
C VAL A 120 -4.26 -12.30 -35.35
N ASN A 121 -2.96 -12.51 -35.54
CA ASN A 121 -2.34 -13.83 -35.37
C ASN A 121 -1.35 -13.82 -34.19
N GLY A 122 -1.40 -14.85 -33.33
CA GLY A 122 -0.43 -15.05 -32.26
C GLY A 122 -0.50 -14.04 -31.11
N SER A 123 -1.70 -13.60 -30.73
CA SER A 123 -1.86 -12.60 -29.67
C SER A 123 -1.56 -13.20 -28.30
N ASN A 124 -0.51 -12.70 -27.62
CA ASN A 124 -0.22 -13.06 -26.22
C ASN A 124 -1.40 -12.76 -25.29
N LEU A 125 -2.21 -11.73 -25.60
CA LEU A 125 -3.38 -11.37 -24.82
C LEU A 125 -4.55 -12.35 -25.03
N ALA A 126 -4.70 -12.91 -26.24
CA ALA A 126 -5.68 -13.95 -26.52
C ALA A 126 -5.37 -15.26 -25.78
N ARG A 127 -4.07 -15.61 -25.65
CA ARG A 127 -3.65 -16.79 -24.88
C ARG A 127 -4.05 -16.74 -23.41
N HIS A 128 -4.14 -15.55 -22.82
CA HIS A 128 -4.66 -15.39 -21.45
C HIS A 128 -6.14 -15.77 -21.37
N PHE A 129 -6.90 -15.59 -22.46
CA PHE A 129 -8.31 -15.96 -22.51
C PHE A 129 -8.51 -17.47 -22.63
N GLU A 130 -7.69 -18.15 -23.45
CA GLU A 130 -7.75 -19.62 -23.62
C GLU A 130 -7.51 -20.39 -22.32
N GLY A 131 -6.74 -19.81 -21.38
CA GLY A 131 -6.49 -20.38 -20.05
C GLY A 131 -7.49 -19.99 -18.95
N LEU A 132 -8.55 -19.23 -19.27
CA LEU A 132 -9.54 -18.80 -18.27
C LEU A 132 -10.43 -19.97 -17.85
N THR A 133 -10.28 -20.40 -16.59
CA THR A 133 -11.25 -21.27 -15.93
C THR A 133 -11.98 -20.52 -14.83
N THR A 134 -13.15 -21.02 -14.42
CA THR A 134 -13.88 -20.47 -13.27
C THR A 134 -13.02 -20.42 -12.00
N GLY A 135 -12.16 -21.42 -11.81
CA GLY A 135 -11.19 -21.46 -10.70
C GLY A 135 -10.19 -20.31 -10.74
N VAL A 136 -9.60 -20.03 -11.91
CA VAL A 136 -8.66 -18.92 -12.11
C VAL A 136 -9.33 -17.57 -11.85
N ILE A 137 -10.54 -17.37 -12.37
CA ILE A 137 -11.29 -16.11 -12.19
C ILE A 137 -11.59 -15.89 -10.71
N ILE A 138 -12.12 -16.91 -10.00
CA ILE A 138 -12.42 -16.81 -8.57
C ILE A 138 -11.15 -16.52 -7.78
N ALA A 139 -10.07 -17.28 -8.01
CA ALA A 139 -8.80 -17.10 -7.30
C ALA A 139 -8.21 -15.70 -7.51
N ASN A 140 -8.31 -15.13 -8.71
CA ASN A 140 -7.90 -13.75 -8.97
C ASN A 140 -8.84 -12.74 -8.32
N ALA A 141 -10.16 -12.94 -8.39
CA ALA A 141 -11.16 -12.05 -7.80
C ALA A 141 -11.01 -11.93 -6.27
N VAL A 142 -10.70 -13.03 -5.58
CA VAL A 142 -10.49 -13.04 -4.13
C VAL A 142 -9.04 -12.84 -3.70
N LEU A 143 -8.11 -12.57 -4.64
CA LEU A 143 -6.68 -12.38 -4.38
C LEU A 143 -6.01 -13.59 -3.70
N LEU A 144 -6.40 -14.81 -4.08
CA LEU A 144 -5.79 -16.07 -3.64
C LEU A 144 -5.04 -16.81 -4.76
N HIS A 145 -4.94 -16.23 -5.95
CA HIS A 145 -4.25 -16.85 -7.09
C HIS A 145 -2.78 -17.20 -6.80
N GLY A 146 -2.03 -16.36 -6.08
CA GLY A 146 -0.65 -16.68 -5.67
C GLY A 146 -0.58 -17.93 -4.77
N PRO A 147 -1.24 -17.93 -3.58
CA PRO A 147 -1.26 -19.08 -2.68
C PRO A 147 -1.85 -20.37 -3.27
N LEU A 148 -2.77 -20.26 -4.25
CA LEU A 148 -3.40 -21.39 -4.92
C LEU A 148 -2.67 -21.83 -6.20
N ASP A 149 -1.48 -21.27 -6.46
CA ASP A 149 -0.67 -21.53 -7.65
C ASP A 149 -1.46 -21.40 -8.97
N GLN A 150 -2.27 -20.35 -9.05
CA GLN A 150 -3.06 -20.00 -10.23
C GLN A 150 -2.38 -18.85 -10.99
N PRO A 151 -2.49 -18.83 -12.33
CA PRO A 151 -2.01 -17.71 -13.14
C PRO A 151 -2.58 -16.36 -12.69
N SER A 152 -1.73 -15.34 -12.64
CA SER A 152 -2.16 -13.96 -12.42
C SER A 152 -2.76 -13.38 -13.70
N LEU A 153 -4.03 -12.99 -13.66
CA LEU A 153 -4.68 -12.29 -14.78
C LEU A 153 -4.21 -10.84 -14.90
N ASN A 154 -3.65 -10.29 -13.83
CA ASN A 154 -2.86 -9.08 -13.87
C ASN A 154 -1.55 -9.35 -13.10
N ALA A 155 -0.41 -9.34 -13.81
CA ALA A 155 0.88 -9.71 -13.24
C ALA A 155 1.30 -8.89 -12.01
N VAL A 156 0.68 -7.75 -11.72
CA VAL A 156 1.03 -6.93 -10.54
C VAL A 156 0.23 -7.32 -9.30
N THR A 157 -0.80 -8.16 -9.41
CA THR A 157 -1.70 -8.47 -8.28
C THR A 157 -1.12 -9.47 -7.28
N TRP A 158 0.01 -10.11 -7.57
CA TRP A 158 0.66 -11.06 -6.64
C TRP A 158 1.01 -10.41 -5.30
N THR A 159 1.36 -9.12 -5.28
CA THR A 159 1.66 -8.41 -4.02
C THR A 159 0.40 -8.15 -3.19
N LEU A 160 -0.76 -8.01 -3.85
CA LEU A 160 -2.04 -7.80 -3.17
C LEU A 160 -2.50 -9.06 -2.43
N CYS A 161 -2.07 -10.26 -2.87
CA CYS A 161 -2.26 -11.49 -2.09
C CYS A 161 -1.63 -11.37 -0.70
N TYR A 162 -0.42 -10.84 -0.60
CA TYR A 162 0.23 -10.59 0.70
C TYR A 162 -0.48 -9.50 1.49
N GLU A 163 -0.95 -8.45 0.83
CA GLU A 163 -1.68 -7.38 1.52
C GLU A 163 -2.97 -7.89 2.16
N VAL A 164 -3.73 -8.75 1.47
CA VAL A 164 -4.90 -9.43 2.04
C VAL A 164 -4.52 -10.36 3.20
N ALA A 165 -3.41 -11.09 3.08
CA ALA A 165 -2.90 -11.92 4.18
C ALA A 165 -2.55 -11.07 5.41
N PHE A 166 -1.89 -9.92 5.23
CA PHE A 166 -1.61 -8.99 6.32
C PHE A 166 -2.90 -8.46 6.96
N TYR A 167 -3.94 -8.18 6.18
CA TYR A 167 -5.24 -7.79 6.74
C TYR A 167 -5.86 -8.86 7.60
N ALA A 168 -5.77 -10.13 7.17
CA ALA A 168 -6.24 -11.26 7.98
C ALA A 168 -5.47 -11.35 9.31
N VAL A 169 -4.13 -11.28 9.28
CA VAL A 169 -3.30 -11.32 10.49
C VAL A 169 -3.63 -10.16 11.43
N MET A 170 -3.73 -8.93 10.91
CA MET A 170 -4.12 -7.76 11.71
C MET A 170 -5.54 -7.88 12.27
N ALA A 171 -6.49 -8.39 11.50
CA ALA A 171 -7.87 -8.58 11.96
C ALA A 171 -7.98 -9.62 13.07
N ILE A 172 -7.23 -10.73 12.97
CA ILE A 172 -7.13 -11.76 14.01
C ILE A 172 -6.48 -11.15 15.26
N ALA A 173 -5.38 -10.41 15.11
CA ALA A 173 -4.71 -9.75 16.22
C ALA A 173 -5.62 -8.76 16.95
N ILE A 174 -6.40 -7.95 16.21
CA ILE A 174 -7.42 -7.06 16.79
C ILE A 174 -8.49 -7.88 17.52
N LEU A 175 -9.04 -8.94 16.90
CA LEU A 175 -10.08 -9.76 17.51
C LEU A 175 -9.63 -10.36 18.84
N MET A 176 -8.42 -10.92 18.90
CA MET A 176 -7.87 -11.58 20.07
C MET A 176 -7.42 -10.61 21.17
N LEU A 177 -6.89 -9.44 20.81
CA LEU A 177 -6.21 -8.53 21.73
C LEU A 177 -6.95 -7.20 21.95
N ARG A 178 -8.18 -7.05 21.43
CA ARG A 178 -8.98 -5.82 21.58
C ARG A 178 -9.08 -5.32 23.02
N SER A 179 -9.35 -6.23 23.95
CA SER A 179 -9.56 -5.91 25.37
C SER A 179 -8.28 -5.54 26.12
N LYS A 180 -7.11 -5.82 25.54
CA LYS A 180 -5.78 -5.59 26.14
C LYS A 180 -5.10 -4.34 25.60
N GLY A 181 -5.65 -3.72 24.55
CA GLY A 181 -5.10 -2.52 23.93
C GLY A 181 -4.03 -2.81 22.87
N TRP A 182 -3.84 -1.82 21.98
CA TRP A 182 -3.05 -2.01 20.75
C TRP A 182 -1.55 -2.13 21.03
N GLN A 183 -1.09 -1.64 22.19
CA GLN A 183 0.30 -1.78 22.61
C GLN A 183 0.69 -3.24 22.84
N LEU A 184 -0.18 -4.04 23.48
CA LEU A 184 0.08 -5.47 23.65
C LEU A 184 0.01 -6.19 22.30
N MET A 185 -0.96 -5.82 21.45
CA MET A 185 -1.06 -6.34 20.09
C MET A 185 0.24 -6.14 19.30
N LEU A 186 0.82 -4.94 19.32
CA LEU A 186 2.08 -4.67 18.62
C LEU A 186 3.25 -5.46 19.21
N LYS A 187 3.35 -5.61 20.54
CA LYS A 187 4.39 -6.47 21.14
C LYS A 187 4.29 -7.93 20.67
N VAL A 188 3.08 -8.47 20.60
CA VAL A 188 2.87 -9.83 20.07
C VAL A 188 3.31 -9.89 18.59
N LEU A 189 2.93 -8.90 17.78
CA LEU A 189 3.32 -8.85 16.37
C LEU A 189 4.83 -8.65 16.16
N HIS A 190 5.51 -7.90 17.04
CA HIS A 190 6.98 -7.77 17.02
C HIS A 190 7.64 -9.11 17.35
N ALA A 191 7.13 -9.85 18.34
CA ALA A 191 7.62 -11.19 18.66
C ALA A 191 7.40 -12.15 17.47
N VAL A 192 6.24 -12.10 16.81
CA VAL A 192 5.97 -12.86 15.58
C VAL A 192 6.94 -12.46 14.46
N THR A 193 7.27 -11.17 14.33
CA THR A 193 8.24 -10.68 13.34
C THR A 193 9.65 -11.22 13.58
N VAL A 194 10.14 -11.17 14.83
CA VAL A 194 11.45 -11.74 15.18
C VAL A 194 11.46 -13.25 14.96
N LEU A 195 10.39 -13.95 15.35
CA LEU A 195 10.26 -15.39 15.16
C LEU A 195 10.26 -15.78 13.67
N THR A 196 9.42 -15.13 12.86
CA THR A 196 9.31 -15.42 11.42
C THR A 196 10.60 -15.12 10.68
N PHE A 197 11.31 -14.05 11.05
CA PHE A 197 12.63 -13.75 10.51
C PHE A 197 13.65 -14.82 10.95
N GLY A 198 13.69 -15.20 12.23
CA GLY A 198 14.54 -16.31 12.71
C GLY A 198 14.29 -17.61 11.94
N LEU A 199 13.01 -17.94 11.69
CA LEU A 199 12.63 -19.11 10.90
C LEU A 199 13.06 -18.99 9.43
N SER A 200 13.07 -17.79 8.84
CA SER A 200 13.50 -17.59 7.45
C SER A 200 14.99 -17.91 7.23
N LEU A 201 15.82 -17.73 8.26
CA LEU A 201 17.23 -18.15 8.25
C LEU A 201 17.41 -19.66 8.32
N LEU A 202 16.58 -20.34 9.12
CA LEU A 202 16.67 -21.79 9.33
C LEU A 202 16.06 -22.60 8.18
N PHE A 203 15.05 -22.04 7.52
CA PHE A 203 14.24 -22.73 6.51
C PHE A 203 14.08 -21.90 5.22
N PRO A 204 15.17 -21.54 4.53
CA PRO A 204 15.11 -20.68 3.35
C PRO A 204 14.30 -21.27 2.19
N THR A 205 14.10 -22.60 2.16
CA THR A 205 13.39 -23.33 1.10
C THR A 205 12.14 -24.10 1.55
N TRP A 206 11.86 -24.21 2.86
CA TRP A 206 10.77 -25.08 3.37
C TRP A 206 9.46 -24.33 3.70
N LEU A 207 9.48 -23.00 3.78
CA LEU A 207 8.26 -22.17 3.85
C LEU A 207 7.56 -22.00 2.48
N VAL A 208 7.90 -22.88 1.52
CA VAL A 208 7.56 -22.82 0.10
C VAL A 208 6.14 -23.35 -0.22
N PHE A 209 5.31 -23.65 0.76
CA PHE A 209 3.88 -23.92 0.50
C PHE A 209 3.06 -23.82 1.79
N PRO A 210 1.88 -23.15 1.84
CA PRO A 210 1.13 -22.42 0.80
C PRO A 210 1.44 -20.90 0.75
N PHE A 211 2.60 -20.48 1.26
CA PHE A 211 2.92 -19.05 1.49
C PHE A 211 3.99 -18.47 0.55
N SER A 212 4.52 -19.25 -0.39
CA SER A 212 5.32 -18.73 -1.49
C SER A 212 4.45 -18.49 -2.70
N ILE A 213 4.79 -17.48 -3.48
CA ILE A 213 4.23 -17.28 -4.81
C ILE A 213 5.30 -17.73 -5.81
N PRO A 214 5.02 -18.72 -6.67
CA PRO A 214 6.02 -19.26 -7.60
C PRO A 214 6.58 -18.22 -8.55
N ALA A 215 7.83 -18.43 -9.00
CA ALA A 215 8.59 -17.49 -9.84
C ALA A 215 7.86 -17.07 -11.14
N HIS A 216 7.05 -17.97 -11.69
CA HIS A 216 6.24 -17.71 -12.90
C HIS A 216 5.11 -16.71 -12.65
N VAL A 217 4.77 -16.45 -11.39
CA VAL A 217 3.78 -15.48 -10.93
C VAL A 217 4.44 -14.16 -10.48
N THR A 218 5.73 -14.16 -10.11
CA THR A 218 6.45 -13.03 -9.46
C THR A 218 7.52 -12.32 -10.30
N VAL A 219 7.48 -12.34 -11.63
CA VAL A 219 8.49 -11.68 -12.48
C VAL A 219 9.92 -12.20 -12.19
N GLY A 220 10.08 -13.51 -11.99
CA GLY A 220 11.37 -14.19 -12.12
C GLY A 220 12.02 -14.75 -10.85
N GLU A 221 11.52 -14.44 -9.65
CA GLU A 221 12.04 -15.03 -8.40
C GLU A 221 10.90 -15.40 -7.45
N PRO A 222 10.87 -16.61 -6.85
CA PRO A 222 9.81 -16.98 -5.91
C PRO A 222 9.86 -16.07 -4.69
N TYR A 223 8.77 -15.34 -4.44
CA TYR A 223 8.67 -14.46 -3.27
C TYR A 223 7.95 -15.21 -2.14
N VAL A 224 8.47 -15.12 -0.91
CA VAL A 224 7.93 -15.85 0.25
C VAL A 224 7.21 -14.87 1.17
N MET A 225 6.01 -15.19 1.65
CA MET A 225 5.23 -14.35 2.57
C MET A 225 6.04 -13.94 3.80
N VAL A 226 6.93 -14.82 4.26
CA VAL A 226 7.81 -14.54 5.40
C VAL A 226 8.74 -13.36 5.11
N ASN A 227 9.26 -13.22 3.89
CA ASN A 227 10.08 -12.06 3.50
C ASN A 227 9.23 -10.79 3.35
N ALA A 228 7.98 -10.93 2.91
CA ALA A 228 7.04 -9.82 2.90
C ALA A 228 6.71 -9.36 4.34
N TRP A 229 6.55 -10.32 5.26
CA TRP A 229 6.23 -10.08 6.66
C TRP A 229 7.35 -9.38 7.41
N THR A 230 8.62 -9.71 7.17
CA THR A 230 9.75 -9.01 7.84
C THR A 230 9.74 -7.51 7.51
N SER A 231 9.61 -7.18 6.23
CA SER A 231 9.48 -5.79 5.76
C SER A 231 8.24 -5.11 6.35
N PHE A 232 7.11 -5.81 6.40
CA PHE A 232 5.88 -5.32 7.02
C PHE A 232 6.05 -5.06 8.53
N GLY A 233 6.73 -5.96 9.24
CA GLY A 233 7.02 -5.89 10.67
C GLY A 233 7.94 -4.72 11.03
N GLU A 234 8.91 -4.36 10.18
CA GLU A 234 9.69 -3.13 10.34
C GLU A 234 8.80 -1.88 10.30
N GLY A 235 7.77 -1.88 9.46
CA GLY A 235 6.74 -0.84 9.43
C GLY A 235 5.90 -0.78 10.72
N LEU A 236 5.55 -1.94 11.30
CA LEU A 236 4.89 -2.01 12.60
C LEU A 236 5.77 -1.41 13.70
N LEU A 237 7.07 -1.74 13.68
CA LEU A 237 8.05 -1.25 14.66
C LEU A 237 8.24 0.26 14.52
N LEU A 238 8.35 0.77 13.30
CA LEU A 238 8.40 2.20 13.01
C LEU A 238 7.18 2.93 13.60
N PHE A 239 5.97 2.40 13.41
CA PHE A 239 4.76 2.97 14.01
C PHE A 239 4.82 2.97 15.54
N ASP A 240 5.21 1.87 16.17
CA ASP A 240 5.28 1.78 17.64
C ASP A 240 6.32 2.75 18.22
N LEU A 241 7.49 2.88 17.59
CA LEU A 241 8.53 3.79 18.03
C LEU A 241 8.10 5.27 17.94
N LEU A 242 7.35 5.64 16.91
CA LEU A 242 6.90 7.02 16.68
C LEU A 242 5.62 7.39 17.44
N CYS A 243 4.64 6.49 17.46
CA CYS A 243 3.29 6.76 17.97
C CYS A 243 3.02 6.16 19.36
N GLY A 244 3.87 5.25 19.81
CA GLY A 244 3.81 4.61 21.13
C GLY A 244 4.09 5.56 22.29
N LYS A 245 4.32 4.96 23.47
CA LYS A 245 4.77 5.71 24.64
C LYS A 245 6.14 6.32 24.34
N PRO A 246 6.38 7.61 24.65
CA PRO A 246 7.71 8.19 24.57
C PRO A 246 8.73 7.35 25.33
N TRP A 247 9.98 7.27 24.86
CA TRP A 247 11.01 6.42 25.47
C TRP A 247 11.18 6.66 26.98
N LYS A 248 11.06 7.92 27.42
CA LYS A 248 11.15 8.32 28.83
C LYS A 248 10.00 7.76 29.70
N GLU A 249 8.83 7.54 29.10
CA GLU A 249 7.62 7.04 29.76
C GLU A 249 7.46 5.51 29.67
N ARG A 250 8.35 4.83 28.93
CA ARG A 250 8.34 3.36 28.83
C ARG A 250 8.87 2.74 30.12
N THR A 251 8.23 1.66 30.56
CA THR A 251 8.72 0.90 31.72
C THR A 251 10.08 0.27 31.41
N THR A 252 10.83 -0.10 32.44
CA THR A 252 12.12 -0.80 32.27
C THR A 252 11.97 -2.08 31.43
N ASN A 253 10.92 -2.87 31.68
CA ASN A 253 10.62 -4.07 30.90
C ASN A 253 10.25 -3.76 29.45
N ASP A 254 9.52 -2.66 29.19
CA ASP A 254 9.25 -2.22 27.82
C ASP A 254 10.56 -1.89 27.10
N LYS A 255 11.45 -1.12 27.72
CA LYS A 255 12.74 -0.73 27.13
C LYS A 255 13.56 -1.97 26.75
N TYR A 256 13.69 -2.93 27.67
CA TYR A 256 14.40 -4.18 27.37
C TYR A 256 13.74 -4.99 26.26
N PHE A 257 12.41 -5.03 26.19
CA PHE A 257 11.71 -5.68 25.08
C PHE A 257 12.07 -5.05 23.73
N TYR A 258 11.99 -3.71 23.60
CA TYR A 258 12.31 -3.04 22.33
C TYR A 258 13.79 -3.14 21.97
N ILE A 259 14.69 -3.02 22.95
CA ILE A 259 16.13 -3.26 22.74
C ILE A 259 16.34 -4.69 22.24
N GLY A 260 15.68 -5.67 22.86
CA GLY A 260 15.72 -7.07 22.44
C GLY A 260 15.24 -7.26 21.01
N VAL A 261 14.08 -6.70 20.64
CA VAL A 261 13.55 -6.76 19.27
C VAL A 261 14.52 -6.13 18.27
N ILE A 262 15.00 -4.91 18.53
CA ILE A 262 15.94 -4.20 17.64
C ILE A 262 17.25 -4.97 17.50
N PHE A 263 17.78 -5.48 18.61
CA PHE A 263 19.02 -6.26 18.63
C PHE A 263 18.86 -7.60 17.91
N SER A 264 17.74 -8.30 18.09
CA SER A 264 17.41 -9.51 17.35
C SER A 264 17.31 -9.24 15.86
N LEU A 265 16.58 -8.19 15.43
CA LEU A 265 16.50 -7.81 14.02
C LEU A 265 17.90 -7.48 13.46
N PHE A 266 18.72 -6.74 14.20
CA PHE A 266 20.10 -6.44 13.81
C PHE A 266 20.94 -7.71 13.59
N ILE A 267 20.91 -8.65 14.54
CA ILE A 267 21.63 -9.93 14.40
C ILE A 267 21.13 -10.70 13.18
N LEU A 268 19.82 -10.77 12.99
CA LEU A 268 19.20 -11.51 11.90
C LEU A 268 19.55 -10.90 10.52
N ILE A 269 19.62 -9.56 10.44
CA ILE A 269 20.09 -8.84 9.24
C ILE A 269 21.56 -9.17 8.98
N VAL A 270 22.43 -9.07 9.99
CA VAL A 270 23.86 -9.39 9.87
C VAL A 270 24.06 -10.84 9.46
N ALA A 271 23.28 -11.77 10.01
CA ALA A 271 23.29 -13.18 9.61
C ALA A 271 22.91 -13.33 8.13
N GLN A 272 21.82 -12.72 7.66
CA GLN A 272 21.42 -12.75 6.24
C GLN A 272 22.51 -12.22 5.30
N ILE A 273 23.19 -11.13 5.67
CA ILE A 273 24.32 -10.57 4.89
C ILE A 273 25.49 -11.56 4.85
N THR A 274 25.83 -12.15 6.01
CA THR A 274 27.00 -13.02 6.16
C THR A 274 26.81 -14.35 5.44
N TYR A 275 25.60 -14.91 5.49
CA TYR A 275 25.21 -16.10 4.74
C TYR A 275 24.75 -15.74 3.32
N SER A 276 25.54 -14.92 2.61
CA SER A 276 25.27 -14.28 1.31
C SER A 276 24.83 -15.19 0.15
N LYS A 277 24.82 -16.51 0.34
CA LYS A 277 24.18 -17.49 -0.57
C LYS A 277 22.66 -17.55 -0.43
N LEU A 278 22.08 -16.86 0.55
CA LEU A 278 20.64 -16.80 0.74
C LEU A 278 20.02 -15.83 -0.27
N PRO A 279 19.03 -16.28 -1.08
CA PRO A 279 18.17 -15.38 -1.83
C PRO A 279 17.56 -14.37 -0.85
N ASN A 280 17.54 -13.08 -1.22
CA ASN A 280 16.87 -11.97 -0.53
C ASN A 280 17.62 -11.14 0.53
N SER A 281 18.92 -11.36 0.78
CA SER A 281 19.70 -10.57 1.76
C SER A 281 19.67 -9.05 1.50
N THR A 282 19.71 -8.64 0.23
CA THR A 282 19.65 -7.23 -0.19
C THR A 282 18.31 -6.56 0.18
N HIS A 283 17.19 -7.28 0.09
CA HIS A 283 15.87 -6.69 0.37
C HIS A 283 15.75 -6.25 1.81
N VAL A 284 16.14 -7.12 2.74
CA VAL A 284 16.04 -6.87 4.18
C VAL A 284 16.89 -5.66 4.56
N VAL A 285 18.15 -5.61 4.12
CA VAL A 285 19.03 -4.46 4.43
C VAL A 285 18.41 -3.16 3.94
N VAL A 286 17.90 -3.17 2.71
CA VAL A 286 17.30 -1.98 2.10
C VAL A 286 16.02 -1.56 2.81
N THR A 287 15.15 -2.48 3.24
CA THR A 287 13.95 -2.13 4.01
C THR A 287 14.29 -1.62 5.40
N SER A 288 15.28 -2.21 6.07
CA SER A 288 15.73 -1.72 7.38
C SER A 288 16.30 -0.31 7.28
N LEU A 289 17.15 -0.05 6.29
CA LEU A 289 17.68 1.29 6.01
C LEU A 289 16.56 2.28 5.67
N PHE A 290 15.57 1.84 4.89
CA PHE A 290 14.41 2.66 4.56
C PHE A 290 13.55 2.97 5.79
N ALA A 291 13.30 2.00 6.68
CA ALA A 291 12.58 2.21 7.94
C ALA A 291 13.33 3.18 8.87
N ILE A 292 14.66 3.06 8.97
CA ILE A 292 15.51 4.00 9.70
C ILE A 292 15.43 5.39 9.08
N LEU A 293 15.51 5.50 7.75
CA LEU A 293 15.35 6.77 7.04
C LEU A 293 14.00 7.42 7.35
N LEU A 294 12.90 6.66 7.29
CA LEU A 294 11.57 7.14 7.66
C LEU A 294 11.51 7.58 9.13
N TYR A 295 12.17 6.88 10.04
CA TYR A 295 12.25 7.30 11.44
C TYR A 295 12.99 8.65 11.59
N LEU A 296 14.13 8.80 10.93
CA LEU A 296 14.96 10.01 10.98
C LEU A 296 14.31 11.21 10.31
N LEU A 297 13.49 10.98 9.27
CA LEU A 297 12.78 12.05 8.55
C LEU A 297 11.48 12.48 9.23
N HIS A 298 10.93 11.68 10.16
CA HIS A 298 9.66 11.99 10.82
C HIS A 298 9.63 13.37 11.51
N PRO A 299 10.69 13.85 12.21
CA PRO A 299 10.72 15.21 12.76
C PRO A 299 10.57 16.32 11.71
N PHE A 300 10.93 16.04 10.46
CA PHE A 300 10.85 16.97 9.33
C PHE A 300 9.55 16.83 8.52
N ASP A 301 8.64 15.93 8.91
CA ASP A 301 7.44 15.59 8.14
C ASP A 301 6.61 16.81 7.73
N LYS A 302 6.37 17.73 8.68
CA LYS A 302 5.63 18.98 8.41
C LYS A 302 6.33 19.87 7.39
N ARG A 303 7.67 19.94 7.44
CA ARG A 303 8.47 20.72 6.47
C ARG A 303 8.41 20.08 5.10
N ILE A 304 8.61 18.76 5.01
CA ILE A 304 8.53 17.99 3.77
C ILE A 304 7.15 18.17 3.12
N CYS A 305 6.08 18.03 3.89
CA CYS A 305 4.71 18.24 3.42
C CYS A 305 4.48 19.70 2.96
N GLY A 306 5.12 20.69 3.59
CA GLY A 306 5.01 22.10 3.23
C GLY A 306 5.74 22.50 1.93
N THR A 307 6.70 21.69 1.47
CA THR A 307 7.53 22.00 0.30
C THR A 307 6.72 22.00 -1.00
N LYS A 308 6.67 23.16 -1.68
CA LYS A 308 5.87 23.36 -2.90
C LYS A 308 6.33 22.49 -4.08
N TRP A 309 7.63 22.30 -4.27
CA TRP A 309 8.19 21.53 -5.38
C TRP A 309 7.89 20.03 -5.29
N LEU A 310 7.60 19.51 -4.08
CA LEU A 310 7.22 18.12 -3.88
C LEU A 310 5.74 17.85 -4.18
N LYS A 311 4.93 18.88 -4.46
CA LYS A 311 3.47 18.73 -4.70
C LYS A 311 3.15 17.72 -5.79
N GLY A 312 3.94 17.68 -6.87
CA GLY A 312 3.76 16.69 -7.95
C GLY A 312 3.97 15.26 -7.47
N ILE A 313 5.01 15.01 -6.67
CA ILE A 313 5.30 13.69 -6.11
C ILE A 313 4.21 13.27 -5.11
N PHE A 314 3.75 14.19 -4.26
CA PHE A 314 2.61 13.95 -3.38
C PHE A 314 1.33 13.62 -4.16
N PHE A 315 1.10 14.28 -5.29
CA PHE A 315 -0.02 13.96 -6.18
C PHE A 315 0.12 12.55 -6.75
N VAL A 316 1.28 12.16 -7.27
CA VAL A 316 1.51 10.78 -7.73
C VAL A 316 1.32 9.79 -6.58
N GLY A 317 1.75 10.15 -5.37
CA GLY A 317 1.47 9.44 -4.13
C GLY A 317 -0.01 9.22 -3.85
N SER A 318 -0.83 10.24 -4.13
CA SER A 318 -2.28 10.18 -3.94
C SER A 318 -2.96 9.18 -4.88
N ILE A 319 -2.40 8.97 -6.07
CA ILE A 319 -2.91 8.01 -7.07
C ILE A 319 -2.05 6.74 -7.16
N SER A 320 -1.17 6.50 -6.19
CA SER A 320 -0.13 5.46 -6.30
C SER A 320 -0.72 4.05 -6.43
N TYR A 321 -1.92 3.83 -5.87
CA TYR A 321 -2.61 2.55 -5.95
C TYR A 321 -3.15 2.29 -7.36
N SER A 322 -3.88 3.25 -7.92
CA SER A 322 -4.27 3.25 -9.33
C SER A 322 -3.09 3.07 -10.28
N LEU A 323 -1.99 3.80 -10.05
CA LEU A 323 -0.77 3.70 -10.87
C LEU A 323 -0.15 2.31 -10.78
N TYR A 324 -0.05 1.75 -9.58
CA TYR A 324 0.42 0.39 -9.36
C TYR A 324 -0.46 -0.64 -10.07
N LEU A 325 -1.78 -0.50 -10.04
CA LEU A 325 -2.68 -1.50 -10.57
C LEU A 325 -2.78 -1.49 -12.11
N THR A 326 -2.62 -0.30 -12.72
CA THR A 326 -2.91 -0.08 -14.14
C THR A 326 -1.68 0.00 -15.04
N HIS A 327 -0.46 0.19 -14.52
CA HIS A 327 0.73 0.33 -15.37
C HIS A 327 0.99 -0.90 -16.26
N SER A 328 0.70 -2.11 -15.78
CA SER A 328 0.80 -3.35 -16.57
C SER A 328 -0.14 -3.41 -17.77
N MET A 329 -1.21 -2.61 -17.76
CA MET A 329 -2.14 -2.48 -18.90
C MET A 329 -1.66 -1.44 -19.91
N VAL A 330 -0.96 -0.39 -19.44
CA VAL A 330 -0.53 0.73 -20.28
C VAL A 330 0.77 0.40 -21.01
N LEU A 331 1.77 -0.14 -20.30
CA LEU A 331 3.12 -0.32 -20.85
C LEU A 331 3.18 -1.20 -22.11
N PRO A 332 2.55 -2.39 -22.17
CA PRO A 332 2.61 -3.23 -23.38
C PRO A 332 1.92 -2.61 -24.60
N ASN A 333 0.92 -1.75 -24.39
CA ASN A 333 0.21 -1.05 -25.46
C ASN A 333 0.98 0.19 -25.94
N TRP A 334 1.72 0.81 -25.04
CA TRP A 334 2.59 1.94 -25.34
C TRP A 334 3.71 1.55 -26.34
N GLU A 335 4.35 0.40 -26.13
CA GLU A 335 5.37 -0.15 -27.04
C GLU A 335 4.81 -0.38 -28.45
N LYS A 336 3.65 -1.03 -28.54
CA LYS A 336 2.97 -1.30 -29.82
C LYS A 336 2.62 -0.02 -30.56
N LEU A 337 2.10 0.98 -29.85
CA LEU A 337 1.74 2.28 -30.43
C LEU A 337 2.97 2.97 -31.03
N LEU A 338 4.07 3.04 -30.30
CA LEU A 338 5.30 3.70 -30.78
C LEU A 338 5.92 2.95 -31.97
N SER A 339 5.90 1.62 -31.93
CA SER A 339 6.33 0.77 -33.03
C SER A 339 5.48 1.00 -34.29
N ALA A 340 4.15 1.11 -34.14
CA ALA A 340 3.23 1.38 -35.24
C ALA A 340 3.43 2.78 -35.84
N LEU A 341 3.74 3.78 -34.99
CA LEU A 341 4.07 5.14 -35.42
C LEU A 341 5.45 5.26 -36.07
N LYS A 342 6.22 4.16 -36.14
CA LYS A 342 7.60 4.10 -36.66
C LYS A 342 8.48 5.20 -36.06
N ILE A 343 8.21 5.60 -34.82
CA ILE A 343 9.02 6.60 -34.13
C ILE A 343 10.36 5.90 -33.84
N PRO A 344 11.46 6.28 -34.51
CA PRO A 344 12.75 5.68 -34.21
C PRO A 344 13.04 5.96 -32.75
N MET A 345 13.28 4.94 -31.92
CA MET A 345 13.50 5.08 -30.48
C MET A 345 14.62 6.09 -30.22
N PRO A 346 14.34 7.39 -29.97
CA PRO A 346 15.38 8.34 -29.64
C PRO A 346 15.65 8.18 -28.14
N LEU A 347 16.86 8.53 -27.70
CA LEU A 347 17.28 8.75 -26.30
C LEU A 347 16.35 8.09 -25.26
N LEU A 348 16.72 6.90 -24.79
CA LEU A 348 15.99 6.06 -23.83
C LEU A 348 15.28 6.86 -22.71
N GLU A 349 15.87 7.95 -22.26
CA GLU A 349 15.32 8.87 -21.27
C GLU A 349 13.97 9.47 -21.70
N VAL A 350 13.85 9.91 -22.95
CA VAL A 350 12.62 10.47 -23.52
C VAL A 350 11.52 9.41 -23.54
N TYR A 351 11.84 8.18 -23.95
CA TYR A 351 10.90 7.07 -23.92
C TYR A 351 10.36 6.79 -22.51
N VAL A 352 11.27 6.71 -21.52
CA VAL A 352 10.92 6.47 -20.12
C VAL A 352 9.99 7.57 -19.60
N LEU A 353 10.28 8.84 -19.91
CA LEU A 353 9.47 9.98 -19.49
C LEU A 353 8.05 9.94 -20.08
N PHE A 354 7.91 9.66 -21.37
CA PHE A 354 6.58 9.56 -22.00
C PHE A 354 5.78 8.36 -21.48
N ALA A 355 6.42 7.20 -21.32
CA ALA A 355 5.76 6.01 -20.75
C ALA A 355 5.27 6.30 -19.32
N LEU A 356 6.11 6.93 -18.50
CA LEU A 356 5.75 7.34 -17.15
C LEU A 356 4.57 8.33 -17.14
N ALA A 357 4.60 9.34 -18.03
CA ALA A 357 3.53 10.31 -18.16
C ALA A 357 2.21 9.65 -18.59
N ALA A 358 2.25 8.72 -19.55
CA ALA A 358 1.08 7.95 -20.00
C ALA A 358 0.50 7.10 -18.86
N CYS A 359 1.35 6.41 -18.08
CA CYS A 359 0.90 5.65 -16.91
C CYS A 359 0.27 6.56 -15.84
N ILE A 360 0.88 7.72 -15.53
CA ILE A 360 0.33 8.68 -14.56
C ILE A 360 -1.01 9.24 -15.03
N ALA A 361 -1.13 9.59 -16.31
CA ALA A 361 -2.37 10.10 -16.89
C ALA A 361 -3.49 9.06 -16.84
N PHE A 362 -3.21 7.83 -17.26
CA PHE A 362 -4.18 6.72 -17.19
C PHE A 362 -4.58 6.42 -15.74
N ALA A 363 -3.61 6.36 -14.83
CA ALA A 363 -3.85 6.14 -13.42
C ALA A 363 -4.72 7.24 -12.80
N TYR A 364 -4.55 8.50 -13.20
CA TYR A 364 -5.38 9.60 -12.72
C TYR A 364 -6.83 9.50 -13.21
N VAL A 365 -7.04 9.14 -14.49
CA VAL A 365 -8.38 8.88 -15.03
C VAL A 365 -9.03 7.71 -14.27
N PHE A 366 -8.31 6.60 -14.12
CA PHE A 366 -8.78 5.44 -13.39
C PHE A 366 -9.12 5.76 -11.93
N TYR A 367 -8.24 6.49 -11.23
CA TYR A 367 -8.45 6.98 -9.87
C TYR A 367 -9.74 7.80 -9.76
N SER A 368 -9.94 8.73 -10.69
CA SER A 368 -11.09 9.64 -10.67
C SER A 368 -12.41 8.94 -10.95
N LEU A 369 -12.41 7.91 -11.79
CA LEU A 369 -13.60 7.16 -12.18
C LEU A 369 -13.94 6.01 -11.23
N VAL A 370 -12.94 5.41 -10.59
CA VAL A 370 -13.10 4.16 -9.81
C VAL A 370 -12.90 4.40 -8.32
N GLU A 371 -11.80 5.04 -7.92
CA GLU A 371 -11.48 5.24 -6.50
C GLU A 371 -12.31 6.38 -5.88
N VAL A 372 -12.33 7.56 -6.51
CA VAL A 372 -12.98 8.77 -5.96
C VAL A 372 -14.49 8.62 -5.68
N PRO A 373 -15.30 7.92 -6.51
CA PRO A 373 -16.72 7.71 -6.21
C PRO A 373 -16.95 6.90 -4.93
N LEU A 374 -16.02 6.03 -4.57
CA LEU A 374 -16.11 5.13 -3.42
C LEU A 374 -15.60 5.77 -2.12
N ILE A 375 -14.86 6.87 -2.26
CA ILE A 375 -14.47 7.72 -1.14
C ILE A 375 -15.73 8.45 -0.61
N PRO A 376 -16.02 8.44 0.70
CA PRO A 376 -17.22 9.05 1.25
C PRO A 376 -17.26 10.55 1.08
N SER A 377 -18.45 11.10 0.86
CA SER A 377 -18.66 12.54 0.68
C SER A 377 -18.15 13.41 1.86
N LYS A 378 -18.08 12.88 3.09
CA LYS A 378 -17.56 13.64 4.26
C LYS A 378 -16.03 13.80 4.24
N SER A 379 -15.35 12.99 3.44
CA SER A 379 -13.91 12.87 3.38
C SER A 379 -13.34 13.56 2.12
N LYS A 380 -14.17 13.68 1.06
CA LYS A 380 -13.93 14.53 -0.12
C LYS A 380 -13.68 16.03 0.18
N LYS A 381 -14.08 16.51 1.37
CA LYS A 381 -13.84 17.90 1.81
C LYS A 381 -12.47 18.11 2.46
N ALA A 382 -11.76 17.03 2.81
CA ALA A 382 -10.38 17.12 3.24
C ALA A 382 -9.47 17.15 1.99
N SER A 383 -8.39 17.93 2.04
CA SER A 383 -7.38 18.02 0.97
C SER A 383 -7.01 16.63 0.41
N PRO A 384 -6.65 16.48 -0.88
CA PRO A 384 -6.22 15.20 -1.48
C PRO A 384 -5.14 14.45 -0.69
N ARG A 385 -4.40 15.16 0.19
CA ARG A 385 -3.40 14.62 1.14
C ARG A 385 -3.99 13.84 2.31
N VAL A 386 -5.27 14.01 2.60
CA VAL A 386 -5.96 13.36 3.73
C VAL A 386 -6.76 12.15 3.24
N ALA A 387 -7.29 12.19 2.01
CA ALA A 387 -8.07 11.10 1.41
C ALA A 387 -7.34 9.75 1.38
N ASN A 388 -6.02 9.75 1.15
CA ASN A 388 -5.21 8.51 1.16
C ASN A 388 -4.84 8.02 2.56
N ASN A 389 -4.86 8.92 3.55
CA ASN A 389 -4.69 8.60 4.96
C ASN A 389 -6.03 8.23 5.64
N GLU A 390 -7.17 8.29 4.96
CA GLU A 390 -8.49 8.00 5.57
C GLU A 390 -8.76 6.53 5.86
N GLY A 391 -7.86 5.63 5.47
CA GLY A 391 -7.77 4.32 6.13
C GLY A 391 -7.52 4.43 7.65
N VAL A 392 -7.14 5.60 8.17
CA VAL A 392 -6.92 5.93 9.58
C VAL A 392 -8.14 6.63 10.20
N ILE A 393 -9.10 7.14 9.43
CA ILE A 393 -10.31 7.77 9.96
C ILE A 393 -11.46 6.78 9.85
N GLY A 394 -11.66 6.03 10.93
CA GLY A 394 -12.86 5.22 11.11
C GLY A 394 -14.11 6.04 10.79
N TYR A 395 -14.94 5.48 9.93
CA TYR A 395 -16.27 5.97 9.67
C TYR A 395 -17.03 6.00 10.99
N SER A 396 -17.70 7.12 11.26
CA SER A 396 -18.77 7.17 12.25
C SER A 396 -19.85 6.17 11.82
N GLY A 397 -20.04 5.10 12.60
CA GLY A 397 -21.25 4.31 12.49
C GLY A 397 -22.45 5.21 12.78
N GLY A 398 -23.32 5.39 11.80
CA GLY A 398 -24.65 5.89 12.06
C GLY A 398 -25.41 4.81 12.81
N GLN A 399 -25.83 5.14 14.03
CA GLN A 399 -26.76 4.34 14.81
C GLN A 399 -28.06 4.21 14.04
N ILE A 400 -28.51 2.97 13.84
CA ILE A 400 -29.92 2.66 13.68
C ILE A 400 -30.46 2.57 15.10
N ALA A 401 -31.16 3.60 15.58
CA ALA A 401 -32.22 3.56 16.58
C ALA A 401 -32.75 4.97 16.87
N ASP A 402 -34.06 5.03 17.11
CA ASP A 402 -34.85 6.11 17.70
C ASP A 402 -35.17 7.33 16.82
N GLY A 403 -36.05 7.07 15.85
CA GLY A 403 -37.12 8.02 15.58
C GLY A 403 -38.24 7.81 16.59
N LEU A 404 -38.47 8.79 17.46
CA LEU A 404 -39.78 9.18 18.03
C LEU A 404 -39.57 10.38 18.98
N HIS A 405 -40.47 11.37 18.86
CA HIS A 405 -40.63 12.58 19.69
C HIS A 405 -39.66 13.75 19.46
N ASN A 406 -40.00 14.64 18.53
CA ASN A 406 -40.71 15.90 18.87
C ASN A 406 -40.74 16.85 17.66
N VAL A 407 -41.93 16.95 17.07
CA VAL A 407 -42.38 18.08 16.23
C VAL A 407 -43.55 18.71 16.98
N ALA A 408 -43.29 19.86 17.58
CA ALA A 408 -44.21 20.86 18.18
C ALA A 408 -43.29 21.68 19.09
N ASP A 409 -43.00 22.97 18.93
CA ASP A 409 -43.80 24.07 18.40
C ASP A 409 -42.88 25.16 17.84
N ALA A 410 -43.26 25.71 16.69
CA ALA A 410 -42.76 27.00 16.22
C ALA A 410 -43.96 27.81 15.74
N LYS A 411 -44.30 28.85 16.51
CA LYS A 411 -45.14 30.04 16.26
C LYS A 411 -45.27 30.71 17.65
N THR A 412 -45.11 32.00 17.90
CA THR A 412 -45.23 33.23 17.11
C THR A 412 -44.73 34.38 18.00
N ASP A 413 -44.17 35.40 17.35
CA ASP A 413 -44.13 36.84 17.63
C ASP A 413 -44.22 37.48 19.04
N HIS A 414 -43.51 38.62 19.10
CA HIS A 414 -43.76 39.86 19.86
C HIS A 414 -42.79 40.26 21.01
N SER A 415 -41.88 41.17 20.62
CA SER A 415 -41.66 42.53 21.17
C SER A 415 -41.08 42.78 22.58
N VAL A 416 -40.34 43.91 22.66
CA VAL A 416 -39.99 44.75 23.84
C VAL A 416 -38.72 44.27 24.60
N SER A 417 -37.53 44.83 24.36
CA SER A 417 -36.91 46.09 24.85
C SER A 417 -36.59 46.13 26.35
N GLU A 418 -35.30 46.17 26.70
CA GLU A 418 -34.60 46.86 27.83
C GLU A 418 -33.18 46.26 27.94
N ARG A 419 -32.06 46.98 27.67
CA ARG A 419 -31.21 47.79 28.59
C ARG A 419 -31.02 47.11 29.96
N GLU A 420 -29.83 46.78 30.46
CA GLU A 420 -28.62 47.58 30.79
C GLU A 420 -27.39 46.62 30.92
N GLN A 421 -26.21 46.91 30.34
CA GLN A 421 -25.05 47.62 30.89
C GLN A 421 -24.37 47.05 32.16
N ASP A 422 -23.26 46.34 31.90
CA ASP A 422 -21.88 46.44 32.45
C ASP A 422 -21.64 46.83 33.93
N PRO A 423 -20.82 46.07 34.71
CA PRO A 423 -20.52 46.35 36.10
C PRO A 423 -19.19 47.11 36.26
N SER A 424 -19.18 48.19 37.04
CA SER A 424 -17.96 48.67 37.68
C SER A 424 -18.20 49.50 38.95
N VAL A 425 -17.21 49.41 39.85
CA VAL A 425 -16.86 50.34 40.96
C VAL A 425 -17.26 49.93 42.39
N SER A 426 -16.32 49.21 43.02
CA SER A 426 -15.58 49.49 44.26
C SER A 426 -16.20 50.24 45.47
N LYS A 427 -15.76 49.74 46.65
CA LYS A 427 -15.60 50.38 47.98
C LYS A 427 -16.80 50.33 48.94
N ARG A 428 -16.76 49.38 49.88
CA ARG A 428 -16.26 49.60 51.24
C ARG A 428 -15.95 48.28 51.93
#